data_AF-A0A8J4S4S8-F1
#
_entry.id   AF-A0A8J4S4S8-F1
#
_cell.length_a   1.000
_cell.length_b   1.000
_cell.length_c   1.000
_cell.angle_alpha   90.00
_cell.angle_beta   90.00
_cell.angle_gamma   90.00
#
_symmetry.space_group_name_H-M   'P 1'
#
loop_
_entity.id
_entity.type
_entity.pdbx_description
1 polymer ?
#
loop_
_entity_poly.entity_id
_entity_poly.type
_entity_poly.pdbx_seq_one_letter_code
_entity_poly.pdbx_strand_id
1 'polypeptide(L)'
;KTGTTVQGNANSKDPNCATGWEEPSITNKLQEKRRLEVNTNKDIAKLEAYFGTPMEKTLKNLPTSGVHTPSPWPAPYWPTYQDGINVVWSQGEPSPAEKYATAFGKDVTEFMDKVSADNGIDSQSKRKKCSSDNDCSTLTDGSKCAIRDGKSSGYCIPTWFGICHAWAPAAILEEEPKCPVTYNGVTFEPVDVKALISDIYDGASVGTVFTGARYNGGDDATDEYGRHVNEAYRDLNPAYFHIAVSNLLGNLKKSFVVDVTAGSEVWNQPVRGFKVYEQTEMSLEDAAKTFYGLESYPWNAAAKSIVYVKTRLSWVFESYANGGLVSSGEVDKYTTGAYYYYLLELDDAGAIIGGEWVYNSDDNHPDFLWFSKAKPAADTVTSIGLSYADVSMLLKKAIACDGSSSGSESAGSSASASASASTSASASTSASASTTASTSGSTTSASSSVAGSSSTAATEVPATEVPTTGSSTAAPSSGGSAATPTEIPVIPTETPTTTVQGTGSSGVTTQAPASTTATPSGGNGGNNQGDHHQNEHQQNEQQQQQQQHPSQRTSTSWFHWW
;
A
#
# COMPACT_ATOMS: atom_id res chain seq x y z
N LYS A 1 64.21 17.49 -47.91
CA LYS A 1 65.12 18.51 -47.34
C LYS A 1 64.34 19.31 -46.30
N THR A 2 65.01 19.64 -45.20
CA THR A 2 64.79 20.82 -44.32
C THR A 2 64.05 21.99 -44.99
N GLY A 3 63.20 22.78 -44.30
CA GLY A 3 62.79 22.76 -42.89
C GLY A 3 62.29 24.15 -42.43
N THR A 4 61.95 24.29 -41.13
CA THR A 4 61.95 25.57 -40.36
C THR A 4 60.91 26.63 -40.77
N THR A 5 59.76 26.83 -40.10
CA THR A 5 59.50 27.36 -38.73
C THR A 5 59.80 28.86 -38.56
N VAL A 6 58.81 29.66 -38.08
CA VAL A 6 58.87 30.60 -36.91
C VAL A 6 57.63 31.51 -36.81
N GLN A 7 56.95 31.43 -35.64
CA GLN A 7 56.18 32.38 -34.79
C GLN A 7 55.57 33.71 -35.35
N GLY A 8 54.45 34.23 -34.81
CA GLY A 8 53.57 33.68 -33.75
C GLY A 8 52.56 34.68 -33.13
N ASN A 9 51.73 34.17 -32.20
CA ASN A 9 50.80 34.82 -31.24
C ASN A 9 49.57 35.61 -31.77
N ALA A 10 48.37 35.55 -31.14
CA ALA A 10 47.84 34.64 -30.09
C ALA A 10 46.30 34.78 -29.94
N ASN A 11 45.56 33.66 -29.78
CA ASN A 11 44.56 33.42 -28.69
C ASN A 11 43.71 32.14 -28.90
N SER A 12 44.01 31.07 -28.16
CA SER A 12 43.05 30.16 -27.50
C SER A 12 43.85 29.14 -26.66
N LYS A 13 43.30 28.65 -25.55
CA LYS A 13 43.99 27.74 -24.62
C LYS A 13 43.28 26.40 -24.53
N ASP A 14 43.92 25.39 -25.11
CA ASP A 14 44.11 24.06 -24.52
C ASP A 14 45.54 24.03 -23.93
N PRO A 15 46.00 22.97 -23.21
CA PRO A 15 45.30 21.79 -22.70
C PRO A 15 45.49 21.59 -21.18
N ASN A 16 44.93 20.51 -20.61
CA ASN A 16 45.71 19.72 -19.66
C ASN A 16 45.30 18.24 -19.58
N CYS A 17 46.28 17.38 -19.34
CA CYS A 17 46.09 15.96 -19.03
C CYS A 17 45.85 15.73 -17.53
N ALA A 18 45.15 14.65 -17.20
CA ALA A 18 44.98 14.17 -15.82
C ALA A 18 45.27 12.67 -15.75
N THR A 19 46.55 12.30 -15.92
CA THR A 19 47.07 11.01 -15.47
C THR A 19 47.33 11.08 -13.97
N GLY A 20 46.74 10.18 -13.18
CA GLY A 20 47.06 10.01 -11.77
C GLY A 20 45.87 10.22 -10.83
N TRP A 21 45.05 9.19 -10.70
CA TRP A 21 44.31 8.89 -9.47
C TRP A 21 44.54 7.42 -9.16
N GLU A 22 44.88 7.12 -7.92
CA GLU A 22 45.10 5.76 -7.43
C GLU A 22 43.78 4.98 -7.46
N GLU A 23 43.82 3.66 -7.66
CA GLU A 23 42.62 2.84 -7.47
C GLU A 23 42.07 3.05 -6.05
N PRO A 24 40.82 3.50 -5.89
CA PRO A 24 40.20 3.47 -4.58
C PRO A 24 40.00 2.00 -4.23
N SER A 25 40.82 1.48 -3.32
CA SER A 25 40.68 0.12 -2.83
C SER A 25 39.27 -0.04 -2.26
N ILE A 26 38.39 -0.73 -2.98
CA ILE A 26 37.04 -1.04 -2.52
C ILE A 26 37.22 -1.88 -1.26
N THR A 27 37.10 -1.25 -0.10
CA THR A 27 37.45 -1.90 1.17
C THR A 27 36.60 -3.15 1.36
N ASN A 28 37.22 -4.25 1.80
CA ASN A 28 36.56 -5.57 1.94
C ASN A 28 35.20 -5.52 2.68
N LYS A 29 35.00 -4.54 3.57
CA LYS A 29 33.74 -4.28 4.27
C LYS A 29 32.55 -3.93 3.37
N LEU A 30 32.77 -3.36 2.18
CA LEU A 30 31.73 -3.12 1.18
C LEU A 30 31.42 -4.37 0.35
N GLN A 31 32.43 -5.20 0.04
CA GLN A 31 32.22 -6.46 -0.68
C GLN A 31 31.52 -7.54 0.17
N GLU A 32 31.80 -7.61 1.48
CA GLU A 32 31.06 -8.51 2.39
C GLU A 32 29.58 -8.15 2.55
N LYS A 33 29.20 -6.87 2.35
CA LYS A 33 27.82 -6.38 2.49
C LYS A 33 26.86 -6.79 1.36
N ARG A 34 27.36 -7.22 0.19
CA ARG A 34 26.57 -7.32 -1.06
C ARG A 34 26.10 -8.74 -1.46
N ARG A 35 26.28 -9.75 -0.61
CA ARG A 35 25.89 -11.16 -0.90
C ARG A 35 24.41 -11.44 -0.59
N LEU A 36 23.51 -10.67 -1.22
CA LEU A 36 22.21 -10.25 -0.70
C LEU A 36 22.42 -9.25 0.45
N GLU A 37 21.97 -8.02 0.25
CA GLU A 37 22.09 -6.96 1.26
C GLU A 37 21.46 -7.41 2.59
N VAL A 38 21.99 -6.90 3.71
CA VAL A 38 21.65 -7.40 5.06
C VAL A 38 20.14 -7.30 5.37
N ASN A 39 19.38 -6.46 4.66
CA ASN A 39 17.93 -6.37 4.74
C ASN A 39 17.21 -7.47 3.93
N THR A 40 17.63 -7.76 2.70
CA THR A 40 17.06 -8.82 1.84
C THR A 40 16.97 -10.17 2.56
N ASN A 41 18.03 -10.58 3.26
CA ASN A 41 18.03 -11.84 4.00
C ASN A 41 17.06 -11.83 5.19
N LYS A 42 16.85 -10.68 5.85
CA LYS A 42 15.86 -10.54 6.93
C LYS A 42 14.44 -10.63 6.39
N ASP A 43 14.18 -10.02 5.24
CA ASP A 43 12.84 -9.97 4.65
C ASP A 43 12.40 -11.31 4.07
N ILE A 44 13.32 -12.04 3.43
CA ILE A 44 13.08 -13.45 3.11
C ILE A 44 12.78 -14.25 4.39
N ALA A 45 13.56 -14.09 5.46
CA ALA A 45 13.30 -14.79 6.72
C ALA A 45 11.95 -14.42 7.37
N LYS A 46 11.46 -13.18 7.23
CA LYS A 46 10.10 -12.79 7.64
C LYS A 46 9.04 -13.55 6.85
N LEU A 47 9.19 -13.68 5.53
CA LEU A 47 8.27 -14.46 4.69
C LEU A 47 8.30 -15.94 5.08
N GLU A 48 9.49 -16.54 5.20
CA GLU A 48 9.68 -17.95 5.53
C GLU A 48 9.10 -18.28 6.92
N ALA A 49 9.31 -17.42 7.91
CA ALA A 49 8.74 -17.56 9.26
C ALA A 49 7.21 -17.43 9.29
N TYR A 50 6.62 -16.59 8.43
CA TYR A 50 5.17 -16.44 8.35
C TYR A 50 4.49 -17.60 7.61
N PHE A 51 5.03 -18.02 6.47
CA PHE A 51 4.45 -19.09 5.65
C PHE A 51 4.83 -20.51 6.13
N GLY A 52 5.80 -20.63 7.04
CA GLY A 52 6.27 -21.93 7.56
C GLY A 52 7.00 -22.77 6.53
N THR A 53 7.53 -22.16 5.46
CA THR A 53 8.24 -22.83 4.37
C THR A 53 9.37 -21.95 3.86
N PRO A 54 10.54 -22.52 3.47
CA PRO A 54 11.57 -21.80 2.74
C PRO A 54 11.03 -21.17 1.45
N MET A 55 11.58 -20.03 1.05
CA MET A 55 11.37 -19.49 -0.30
C MET A 55 12.32 -20.19 -1.27
N GLU A 56 11.84 -20.54 -2.47
CA GLU A 56 12.73 -20.97 -3.55
C GLU A 56 13.59 -19.78 -4.01
N LYS A 57 14.88 -20.03 -4.28
CA LYS A 57 15.89 -19.02 -4.64
C LYS A 57 16.65 -19.39 -5.90
N THR A 58 16.52 -20.63 -6.38
CA THR A 58 17.10 -21.13 -7.63
C THR A 58 16.27 -20.61 -8.81
N LEU A 59 16.84 -19.75 -9.66
CA LEU A 59 16.06 -19.03 -10.69
C LEU A 59 15.28 -19.98 -11.60
N LYS A 60 15.90 -21.09 -12.04
CA LYS A 60 15.29 -22.09 -12.93
C LYS A 60 14.09 -22.85 -12.31
N ASN A 61 13.95 -22.81 -10.98
CA ASN A 61 12.87 -23.46 -10.26
C ASN A 61 11.72 -22.48 -9.95
N LEU A 62 11.95 -21.17 -10.09
CA LEU A 62 10.93 -20.15 -9.83
C LEU A 62 9.89 -20.11 -10.96
N PRO A 63 8.58 -20.00 -10.64
CA PRO A 63 7.56 -19.77 -11.65
C PRO A 63 7.81 -18.47 -12.40
N THR A 64 7.70 -18.50 -13.73
CA THR A 64 7.78 -17.29 -14.56
C THR A 64 6.46 -16.50 -14.63
N SER A 65 5.40 -16.97 -13.96
CA SER A 65 4.15 -16.23 -13.79
C SER A 65 3.31 -16.76 -12.64
N GLY A 66 2.42 -15.90 -12.14
CA GLY A 66 1.45 -16.23 -11.09
C GLY A 66 0.37 -15.17 -11.05
N VAL A 67 -0.89 -15.62 -10.90
CA VAL A 67 -2.07 -14.76 -10.80
C VAL A 67 -2.85 -15.21 -9.59
N HIS A 68 -3.24 -14.27 -8.73
CA HIS A 68 -4.11 -14.53 -7.60
C HIS A 68 -5.56 -14.70 -8.08
N THR A 69 -6.22 -15.75 -7.61
CA THR A 69 -7.62 -16.05 -7.95
C THR A 69 -8.42 -16.35 -6.67
N PRO A 70 -9.56 -15.67 -6.42
CA PRO A 70 -10.12 -14.56 -7.20
C PRO A 70 -9.18 -13.34 -7.24
N SER A 71 -9.38 -12.46 -8.23
CA SER A 71 -8.67 -11.18 -8.26
C SER A 71 -9.06 -10.36 -7.02
N PRO A 72 -8.15 -9.55 -6.47
CA PRO A 72 -8.56 -8.45 -5.60
C PRO A 72 -9.60 -7.57 -6.30
N TRP A 73 -10.52 -6.98 -5.55
CA TRP A 73 -11.58 -6.14 -6.11
C TRP A 73 -11.23 -4.64 -6.13
N PRO A 74 -11.60 -3.91 -7.20
CA PRO A 74 -11.41 -2.46 -7.27
C PRO A 74 -12.43 -1.73 -6.40
N ALA A 75 -11.97 -0.66 -5.75
CA ALA A 75 -12.77 0.33 -5.04
C ALA A 75 -11.99 1.66 -4.97
N PRO A 76 -12.59 2.77 -4.53
CA PRO A 76 -11.85 4.00 -4.22
C PRO A 76 -10.89 3.79 -3.04
N TYR A 77 -9.87 4.67 -2.96
CA TYR A 77 -9.07 4.86 -1.75
C TYR A 77 -9.77 5.75 -0.70
N TRP A 78 -11.06 6.07 -0.90
CA TRP A 78 -11.92 6.89 -0.04
C TRP A 78 -11.25 8.19 0.44
N PRO A 79 -11.10 9.18 -0.46
CA PRO A 79 -10.15 10.26 -0.23
C PRO A 79 -10.56 11.19 0.92
N THR A 80 -9.61 11.54 1.77
CA THR A 80 -9.77 12.48 2.89
C THR A 80 -10.34 13.83 2.44
N TYR A 81 -9.91 14.32 1.26
CA TYR A 81 -10.43 15.56 0.68
C TYR A 81 -11.90 15.49 0.21
N GLN A 82 -12.47 14.28 0.09
CA GLN A 82 -13.88 14.02 -0.21
C GLN A 82 -14.70 13.62 1.04
N ASP A 83 -14.12 13.81 2.24
CA ASP A 83 -14.69 13.40 3.54
C ASP A 83 -14.76 11.86 3.76
N GLY A 84 -13.86 11.10 3.14
CA GLY A 84 -13.75 9.66 3.33
C GLY A 84 -15.03 8.92 2.89
N ILE A 85 -15.57 8.06 3.75
CA ILE A 85 -16.82 7.32 3.46
C ILE A 85 -18.11 8.15 3.67
N ASN A 86 -18.01 9.44 4.01
CA ASN A 86 -19.13 10.39 3.91
C ASN A 86 -19.38 10.84 2.45
N VAL A 87 -18.51 10.49 1.49
CA VAL A 87 -18.66 10.89 0.09
C VAL A 87 -19.97 10.38 -0.52
N VAL A 88 -20.74 11.30 -1.11
CA VAL A 88 -21.92 10.97 -1.93
C VAL A 88 -21.43 10.55 -3.32
N TRP A 89 -21.14 9.26 -3.48
CA TRP A 89 -20.61 8.69 -4.73
C TRP A 89 -21.68 8.56 -5.84
N SER A 90 -22.97 8.50 -5.48
CA SER A 90 -24.11 8.46 -6.39
C SER A 90 -25.02 9.66 -6.14
N GLN A 91 -25.33 10.43 -7.19
CA GLN A 91 -26.07 11.68 -7.05
C GLN A 91 -27.51 11.43 -6.57
N GLY A 92 -27.87 12.02 -5.44
CA GLY A 92 -29.21 11.91 -4.84
C GLY A 92 -29.38 10.74 -3.86
N GLU A 93 -28.36 9.90 -3.71
CA GLU A 93 -28.34 8.82 -2.71
C GLU A 93 -27.61 9.26 -1.42
N PRO A 94 -27.99 8.73 -0.25
CA PRO A 94 -27.24 8.89 0.99
C PRO A 94 -25.80 8.32 0.89
N SER A 95 -24.88 8.89 1.65
CA SER A 95 -23.50 8.39 1.74
C SER A 95 -23.41 6.99 2.39
N PRO A 96 -22.35 6.19 2.15
CA PRO A 96 -22.16 4.91 2.84
C PRO A 96 -22.23 5.03 4.37
N ALA A 97 -21.65 6.10 4.94
CA ALA A 97 -21.72 6.39 6.37
C ALA A 97 -23.15 6.68 6.86
N GLU A 98 -23.90 7.51 6.14
CA GLU A 98 -25.30 7.83 6.44
C GLU A 98 -26.20 6.59 6.36
N LYS A 99 -26.00 5.75 5.33
CA LYS A 99 -26.72 4.47 5.17
C LYS A 99 -26.48 3.56 6.37
N TYR A 100 -25.22 3.40 6.80
CA TYR A 100 -24.88 2.59 7.97
C TYR A 100 -25.46 3.17 9.26
N ALA A 101 -25.31 4.47 9.51
CA ALA A 101 -25.88 5.10 10.70
C ALA A 101 -27.40 4.90 10.78
N THR A 102 -28.11 5.13 9.68
CA THR A 102 -29.57 4.97 9.56
C THR A 102 -29.99 3.51 9.81
N ALA A 103 -29.38 2.55 9.11
CA ALA A 103 -29.79 1.14 9.17
C ALA A 103 -29.52 0.48 10.53
N PHE A 104 -28.49 0.95 11.25
CA PHE A 104 -28.07 0.43 12.56
C PHE A 104 -28.44 1.35 13.73
N GLY A 105 -29.40 2.27 13.53
CA GLY A 105 -30.02 3.06 14.59
C GLY A 105 -29.07 4.00 15.34
N LYS A 106 -28.08 4.57 14.64
CA LYS A 106 -27.14 5.56 15.16
C LYS A 106 -27.59 6.97 14.77
N ASP A 107 -27.15 7.98 15.51
CA ASP A 107 -27.29 9.36 15.05
C ASP A 107 -26.41 9.58 13.81
N VAL A 108 -27.04 10.00 12.71
CA VAL A 108 -26.38 10.21 11.41
C VAL A 108 -25.32 11.30 11.50
N THR A 109 -25.63 12.42 12.18
CA THR A 109 -24.72 13.56 12.27
C THR A 109 -23.51 13.20 13.13
N GLU A 110 -23.73 12.59 14.29
CA GLU A 110 -22.66 12.15 15.19
C GLU A 110 -21.76 11.09 14.53
N PHE A 111 -22.32 10.16 13.75
CA PHE A 111 -21.53 9.15 13.05
C PHE A 111 -20.69 9.75 11.91
N MET A 112 -21.30 10.59 11.06
CA MET A 112 -20.57 11.25 9.97
C MET A 112 -19.53 12.26 10.47
N ASP A 113 -19.78 12.95 11.58
CA ASP A 113 -18.79 13.81 12.24
C ASP A 113 -17.61 13.00 12.80
N LYS A 114 -17.84 11.78 13.30
CA LYS A 114 -16.74 10.87 13.70
C LYS A 114 -15.93 10.38 12.50
N VAL A 115 -16.57 9.95 11.40
CA VAL A 115 -15.89 9.60 10.14
C VAL A 115 -14.98 10.74 9.68
N SER A 116 -15.51 11.96 9.66
CA SER A 116 -14.78 13.17 9.27
C SER A 116 -13.58 13.45 10.18
N ALA A 117 -13.77 13.33 11.49
CA ALA A 117 -12.73 13.60 12.49
C ALA A 117 -11.61 12.56 12.53
N ASP A 118 -11.90 11.30 12.18
CA ASP A 118 -10.92 10.21 12.11
C ASP A 118 -10.11 10.31 10.81
N ASN A 119 -10.77 10.21 9.65
CA ASN A 119 -10.14 10.02 8.34
C ASN A 119 -10.61 10.97 7.23
N GLY A 120 -11.65 11.78 7.47
CA GLY A 120 -12.19 12.76 6.52
C GLY A 120 -11.65 14.19 6.73
N ILE A 121 -12.46 15.20 6.42
CA ILE A 121 -12.02 16.60 6.30
C ILE A 121 -11.63 17.21 7.65
N ASP A 122 -12.35 16.90 8.74
CA ASP A 122 -12.07 17.49 10.06
C ASP A 122 -10.80 16.90 10.72
N SER A 123 -10.37 15.70 10.32
CA SER A 123 -9.04 15.14 10.67
C SER A 123 -7.90 16.10 10.30
N GLN A 124 -8.10 16.89 9.23
CA GLN A 124 -7.13 17.85 8.70
C GLN A 124 -7.31 19.27 9.25
N SER A 125 -8.02 19.45 10.36
CA SER A 125 -8.36 20.75 10.96
C SER A 125 -7.20 21.68 11.31
N LYS A 126 -5.95 21.19 11.31
CA LYS A 126 -4.71 21.96 11.47
C LYS A 126 -4.17 22.55 10.17
N ARG A 127 -4.65 22.13 9.00
CA ARG A 127 -4.22 22.62 7.68
C ARG A 127 -4.79 24.02 7.38
N LYS A 128 -4.29 24.65 6.32
CA LYS A 128 -4.72 25.98 5.87
C LYS A 128 -6.24 26.00 5.63
N LYS A 129 -6.97 26.90 6.29
CA LYS A 129 -8.41 27.09 6.04
C LYS A 129 -8.65 27.68 4.65
N CYS A 130 -9.78 27.31 4.04
CA CYS A 130 -10.18 27.76 2.71
C CYS A 130 -11.70 27.87 2.58
N SER A 131 -12.15 28.64 1.59
CA SER A 131 -13.53 28.63 1.06
C SER A 131 -13.56 28.40 -0.46
N SER A 132 -12.42 28.32 -1.13
CA SER A 132 -12.26 28.00 -2.55
C SER A 132 -10.88 27.41 -2.85
N ASP A 133 -10.73 26.69 -3.98
CA ASP A 133 -9.43 26.16 -4.41
C ASP A 133 -8.34 27.24 -4.59
N ASN A 134 -8.74 28.48 -4.90
CA ASN A 134 -7.82 29.61 -5.01
C ASN A 134 -7.08 29.89 -3.70
N ASP A 135 -7.70 29.62 -2.54
CA ASP A 135 -7.06 29.76 -1.24
C ASP A 135 -5.91 28.75 -1.05
N CYS A 136 -5.95 27.62 -1.77
CA CYS A 136 -4.94 26.56 -1.71
C CYS A 136 -3.82 26.73 -2.76
N SER A 137 -3.99 27.60 -3.74
CA SER A 137 -3.06 27.82 -4.88
C SER A 137 -1.60 28.15 -4.51
N THR A 138 -1.32 28.57 -3.28
CA THR A 138 0.04 28.84 -2.78
C THR A 138 0.76 27.57 -2.28
N LEU A 139 0.08 26.43 -2.24
CA LEU A 139 0.62 25.16 -1.75
C LEU A 139 1.11 24.32 -2.93
N THR A 140 2.25 23.66 -2.76
CA THR A 140 2.89 22.81 -3.78
C THR A 140 2.71 21.32 -3.48
N ASP A 141 1.75 20.95 -2.63
CA ASP A 141 1.48 19.58 -2.15
C ASP A 141 0.21 18.96 -2.78
N GLY A 142 -0.26 19.50 -3.92
CA GLY A 142 -1.48 19.03 -4.59
C GLY A 142 -2.79 19.33 -3.85
N SER A 143 -2.77 20.20 -2.82
CA SER A 143 -3.95 20.51 -2.03
C SER A 143 -5.11 21.14 -2.83
N LYS A 144 -6.33 20.66 -2.58
CA LYS A 144 -7.60 21.30 -2.96
C LYS A 144 -8.38 21.75 -1.74
N CYS A 145 -9.32 22.67 -1.92
CA CYS A 145 -10.18 23.12 -0.84
C CYS A 145 -11.29 22.10 -0.58
N ALA A 146 -11.09 21.28 0.45
CA ALA A 146 -12.06 20.30 0.89
C ALA A 146 -13.06 20.95 1.86
N ILE A 147 -14.34 20.92 1.53
CA ILE A 147 -15.44 21.47 2.34
C ILE A 147 -16.48 20.37 2.52
N ARG A 148 -16.85 20.09 3.78
CA ARG A 148 -17.92 19.12 4.10
C ARG A 148 -19.28 19.64 3.66
N ASP A 149 -20.20 18.72 3.37
CA ASP A 149 -21.57 19.12 3.01
C ASP A 149 -22.23 19.97 4.13
N GLY A 150 -23.05 20.92 3.70
CA GLY A 150 -23.66 21.92 4.57
C GLY A 150 -22.69 22.92 5.24
N LYS A 151 -21.38 22.92 4.94
CA LYS A 151 -20.41 23.92 5.44
C LYS A 151 -20.02 24.95 4.37
N SER A 152 -19.52 26.10 4.80
CA SER A 152 -19.09 27.23 3.93
C SER A 152 -17.57 27.46 3.90
N SER A 153 -16.82 26.66 4.64
CA SER A 153 -15.36 26.68 4.69
C SER A 153 -14.85 25.33 5.16
N GLY A 154 -13.62 25.00 4.79
CA GLY A 154 -12.94 23.78 5.22
C GLY A 154 -11.43 23.98 5.13
N TYR A 155 -10.72 22.99 4.61
CA TYR A 155 -9.24 22.94 4.68
C TYR A 155 -8.63 22.59 3.32
N CYS A 156 -7.44 23.12 3.05
CA CYS A 156 -6.61 22.71 1.93
C CYS A 156 -6.01 21.33 2.23
N ILE A 157 -6.46 20.28 1.53
CA ILE A 157 -6.06 18.88 1.76
C ILE A 157 -5.44 18.31 0.48
N PRO A 158 -4.24 17.68 0.53
CA PRO A 158 -3.64 16.96 -0.59
C PRO A 158 -4.59 15.89 -1.10
N THR A 159 -4.81 15.84 -2.42
CA THR A 159 -5.82 14.93 -2.96
C THR A 159 -5.48 13.45 -2.78
N TRP A 160 -4.20 13.10 -2.63
CA TRP A 160 -3.75 11.71 -2.44
C TRP A 160 -4.06 11.13 -1.04
N PHE A 161 -4.39 11.96 -0.05
CA PHE A 161 -4.75 11.48 1.29
C PHE A 161 -6.02 10.63 1.24
N GLY A 162 -5.97 9.44 1.85
CA GLY A 162 -7.09 8.51 2.01
C GLY A 162 -6.61 7.19 2.60
N ILE A 163 -7.41 6.14 2.46
CA ILE A 163 -7.23 4.83 3.10
C ILE A 163 -6.90 3.70 2.09
N CYS A 164 -6.00 3.97 1.14
CA CYS A 164 -5.51 2.96 0.19
C CYS A 164 -4.87 1.76 0.91
N HIS A 165 -4.17 2.00 2.03
CA HIS A 165 -3.59 0.96 2.89
C HIS A 165 -4.64 0.07 3.56
N ALA A 166 -5.89 0.51 3.68
CA ALA A 166 -6.98 -0.28 4.25
C ALA A 166 -7.82 -0.98 3.18
N TRP A 167 -8.08 -0.31 2.05
CA TRP A 167 -8.73 -0.93 0.90
C TRP A 167 -7.91 -2.10 0.34
N ALA A 168 -6.59 -1.94 0.12
CA ALA A 168 -5.77 -2.97 -0.51
C ALA A 168 -5.79 -4.35 0.21
N PRO A 169 -5.61 -4.46 1.54
CA PRO A 169 -5.76 -5.74 2.23
C PRO A 169 -7.22 -6.24 2.29
N ALA A 170 -8.22 -5.35 2.39
CA ALA A 170 -9.62 -5.73 2.31
C ALA A 170 -9.95 -6.37 0.94
N ALA A 171 -9.42 -5.80 -0.14
CA ALA A 171 -9.55 -6.30 -1.50
C ALA A 171 -8.96 -7.71 -1.69
N ILE A 172 -7.92 -8.05 -0.94
CA ILE A 172 -7.24 -9.35 -1.00
C ILE A 172 -7.94 -10.40 -0.13
N LEU A 173 -8.39 -10.01 1.07
CA LEU A 173 -8.87 -10.94 2.10
C LEU A 173 -10.38 -11.14 2.09
N GLU A 174 -11.16 -10.13 1.70
CA GLU A 174 -12.62 -10.19 1.63
C GLU A 174 -13.09 -10.56 0.22
N GLU A 175 -14.07 -11.45 0.13
CA GLU A 175 -14.74 -11.70 -1.15
C GLU A 175 -15.55 -10.46 -1.56
N GLU A 176 -15.59 -10.15 -2.85
CA GLU A 176 -16.24 -8.94 -3.34
C GLU A 176 -17.78 -8.97 -3.12
N PRO A 177 -18.40 -7.89 -2.62
CA PRO A 177 -19.85 -7.75 -2.64
C PRO A 177 -20.36 -7.66 -4.09
N LYS A 178 -21.40 -8.42 -4.45
CA LYS A 178 -21.83 -8.59 -5.85
C LYS A 178 -23.12 -7.86 -6.18
N CYS A 179 -24.08 -7.90 -5.26
CA CYS A 179 -25.42 -7.34 -5.41
C CYS A 179 -25.79 -6.36 -4.29
N PRO A 180 -26.77 -5.48 -4.51
CA PRO A 180 -27.32 -4.62 -3.47
C PRO A 180 -27.98 -5.44 -2.36
N VAL A 181 -27.98 -4.90 -1.14
CA VAL A 181 -28.60 -5.50 0.05
C VAL A 181 -29.45 -4.47 0.77
N THR A 182 -30.73 -4.77 0.95
CA THR A 182 -31.60 -3.98 1.83
C THR A 182 -31.56 -4.52 3.26
N TYR A 183 -31.24 -3.66 4.22
CA TYR A 183 -31.28 -3.96 5.66
C TYR A 183 -31.94 -2.80 6.41
N ASN A 184 -32.91 -3.11 7.27
CA ASN A 184 -33.70 -2.13 8.04
C ASN A 184 -34.25 -0.96 7.19
N GLY A 185 -34.66 -1.24 5.95
CA GLY A 185 -35.24 -0.25 5.02
C GLY A 185 -34.22 0.56 4.23
N VAL A 186 -32.91 0.37 4.44
CA VAL A 186 -31.83 1.04 3.72
C VAL A 186 -31.17 0.08 2.74
N THR A 187 -30.99 0.48 1.49
CA THR A 187 -30.27 -0.31 0.47
C THR A 187 -28.81 0.11 0.37
N PHE A 188 -27.94 -0.86 0.65
CA PHE A 188 -26.50 -0.76 0.46
C PHE A 188 -26.14 -1.34 -0.90
N GLU A 189 -25.57 -0.52 -1.77
CA GLU A 189 -24.96 -0.95 -3.01
C GLU A 189 -23.63 -1.67 -2.74
N PRO A 190 -23.13 -2.54 -3.63
CA PRO A 190 -21.82 -3.16 -3.50
C PRO A 190 -20.69 -2.17 -3.19
N VAL A 191 -20.70 -0.98 -3.79
CA VAL A 191 -19.72 0.07 -3.50
C VAL A 191 -19.89 0.72 -2.11
N ASP A 192 -21.10 0.79 -1.55
CA ASP A 192 -21.31 1.18 -0.14
C ASP A 192 -20.67 0.15 0.80
N VAL A 193 -20.86 -1.14 0.53
CA VAL A 193 -20.25 -2.23 1.32
C VAL A 193 -18.72 -2.20 1.20
N LYS A 194 -18.18 -1.91 0.01
CA LYS A 194 -16.73 -1.68 -0.21
C LYS A 194 -16.21 -0.50 0.61
N ALA A 195 -17.00 0.56 0.81
CA ALA A 195 -16.63 1.69 1.66
C ALA A 195 -16.51 1.28 3.13
N LEU A 196 -17.58 0.68 3.66
CA LEU A 196 -17.65 0.28 5.07
C LEU A 196 -16.59 -0.76 5.43
N ILE A 197 -16.29 -1.71 4.54
CA ILE A 197 -15.26 -2.71 4.81
C ILE A 197 -13.84 -2.13 4.72
N SER A 198 -13.57 -1.18 3.81
CA SER A 198 -12.27 -0.48 3.79
C SER A 198 -12.06 0.33 5.07
N ASP A 199 -13.07 1.05 5.55
CA ASP A 199 -12.99 1.87 6.77
C ASP A 199 -12.80 1.00 8.04
N ILE A 200 -13.44 -0.18 8.11
CA ILE A 200 -13.13 -1.20 9.12
C ILE A 200 -11.64 -1.57 9.13
N TYR A 201 -11.02 -1.78 7.95
CA TYR A 201 -9.62 -2.19 7.87
C TYR A 201 -8.64 -1.07 8.25
N ASP A 202 -9.05 0.20 8.24
CA ASP A 202 -8.24 1.31 8.78
C ASP A 202 -8.33 1.36 10.31
N GLY A 203 -9.54 1.32 10.87
CA GLY A 203 -9.76 1.38 12.31
C GLY A 203 -9.43 0.09 13.08
N ALA A 204 -9.15 -1.02 12.38
CA ALA A 204 -8.85 -2.32 12.99
C ALA A 204 -7.34 -2.55 13.21
N SER A 205 -7.00 -3.08 14.40
CA SER A 205 -5.62 -3.51 14.67
C SER A 205 -5.33 -4.88 14.04
N VAL A 206 -4.89 -4.88 12.78
CA VAL A 206 -4.48 -6.08 12.05
C VAL A 206 -2.95 -6.15 11.97
N GLY A 207 -2.36 -7.24 12.43
CA GLY A 207 -0.91 -7.45 12.33
C GLY A 207 -0.49 -7.67 10.87
N THR A 208 0.59 -7.02 10.45
CA THR A 208 1.15 -7.15 9.09
C THR A 208 2.43 -7.99 9.06
N VAL A 209 2.80 -8.45 7.87
CA VAL A 209 4.19 -8.76 7.50
C VAL A 209 4.62 -7.67 6.53
N PHE A 210 5.67 -6.91 6.89
CA PHE A 210 6.18 -5.78 6.12
C PHE A 210 7.64 -6.02 5.75
N THR A 211 7.97 -5.80 4.49
CA THR A 211 9.27 -6.07 3.86
C THR A 211 9.61 -4.93 2.90
N GLY A 212 10.89 -4.58 2.81
CA GLY A 212 11.30 -3.28 2.34
C GLY A 212 11.37 -2.23 3.48
N ALA A 213 11.93 -1.07 3.16
CA ALA A 213 11.90 0.16 3.94
C ALA A 213 11.08 1.23 3.19
N ARG A 214 10.63 2.28 3.88
CA ARG A 214 9.95 3.40 3.23
C ARG A 214 10.95 4.48 2.84
N TYR A 215 10.97 4.89 1.57
CA TYR A 215 11.60 6.13 1.15
C TYR A 215 10.64 7.31 1.38
N ASN A 216 10.98 8.20 2.31
CA ASN A 216 10.12 9.33 2.70
C ASN A 216 10.18 10.56 1.77
N GLY A 217 10.82 10.43 0.60
CA GLY A 217 11.17 11.57 -0.25
C GLY A 217 12.35 12.39 0.30
N GLY A 218 12.82 13.34 -0.50
CA GLY A 218 13.94 14.22 -0.17
C GLY A 218 14.88 14.43 -1.36
N ASP A 219 15.95 15.19 -1.14
CA ASP A 219 17.07 15.28 -2.07
C ASP A 219 17.88 13.97 -1.97
N ASP A 220 17.90 13.17 -3.03
CA ASP A 220 18.84 12.07 -3.22
C ASP A 220 19.91 12.46 -4.25
N ALA A 221 21.07 11.82 -4.18
CA ALA A 221 22.14 11.95 -5.14
C ALA A 221 22.37 10.60 -5.84
N THR A 222 22.90 10.64 -7.05
CA THR A 222 23.34 9.43 -7.74
C THR A 222 24.85 9.23 -7.61
N ASP A 223 25.28 7.97 -7.57
CA ASP A 223 26.69 7.61 -7.73
C ASP A 223 27.17 7.83 -9.19
N GLU A 224 28.46 7.62 -9.44
CA GLU A 224 29.06 7.80 -10.77
C GLU A 224 28.49 6.87 -11.87
N TYR A 225 27.67 5.90 -11.48
CA TYR A 225 27.01 4.92 -12.34
C TYR A 225 25.50 5.17 -12.47
N GLY A 226 25.00 6.28 -11.90
CA GLY A 226 23.63 6.73 -11.99
C GLY A 226 22.69 6.23 -10.90
N ARG A 227 23.18 5.43 -9.94
CA ARG A 227 22.33 4.79 -8.92
C ARG A 227 22.15 5.67 -7.69
N HIS A 228 20.94 5.74 -7.15
CA HIS A 228 20.63 6.44 -5.90
C HIS A 228 21.58 6.07 -4.75
N VAL A 229 22.06 7.04 -3.96
CA VAL A 229 22.99 6.76 -2.83
C VAL A 229 22.27 6.43 -1.53
N ASN A 230 20.98 6.79 -1.41
CA ASN A 230 20.20 6.51 -0.20
C ASN A 230 19.91 5.02 -0.05
N GLU A 231 20.34 4.42 1.07
CA GLU A 231 20.09 3.01 1.37
C GLU A 231 18.59 2.68 1.43
N ALA A 232 17.70 3.65 1.74
CA ALA A 232 16.26 3.46 1.74
C ALA A 232 15.63 3.58 0.34
N TYR A 233 16.20 4.37 -0.57
CA TYR A 233 15.75 4.41 -1.98
C TYR A 233 16.17 3.12 -2.70
N ARG A 234 17.41 2.67 -2.49
CA ARG A 234 17.89 1.36 -2.99
C ARG A 234 17.22 0.16 -2.32
N ASP A 235 16.37 0.37 -1.30
CA ASP A 235 15.66 -0.72 -0.63
C ASP A 235 14.55 -1.30 -1.53
N LEU A 236 14.00 -2.45 -1.13
CA LEU A 236 13.41 -3.44 -2.03
C LEU A 236 14.33 -3.90 -3.17
N ASN A 237 15.55 -4.34 -2.82
CA ASN A 237 16.51 -4.97 -3.71
C ASN A 237 15.84 -5.92 -4.76
N PRO A 238 16.18 -5.86 -6.06
CA PRO A 238 15.47 -6.59 -7.11
C PRO A 238 15.54 -8.11 -6.99
N ALA A 239 16.57 -8.65 -6.31
CA ALA A 239 16.62 -10.07 -5.96
C ALA A 239 15.50 -10.45 -4.99
N TYR A 240 15.31 -9.63 -3.94
CA TYR A 240 14.19 -9.80 -3.01
C TYR A 240 12.86 -9.71 -3.76
N PHE A 241 12.68 -8.67 -4.58
CA PHE A 241 11.48 -8.49 -5.39
C PHE A 241 11.19 -9.74 -6.23
N HIS A 242 12.15 -10.23 -7.03
CA HIS A 242 11.95 -11.39 -7.89
C HIS A 242 11.61 -12.67 -7.10
N ILE A 243 12.33 -12.94 -6.01
CA ILE A 243 12.09 -14.09 -5.12
C ILE A 243 10.69 -13.98 -4.49
N ALA A 244 10.33 -12.81 -3.95
CA ALA A 244 9.06 -12.58 -3.27
C ALA A 244 7.88 -12.71 -4.23
N VAL A 245 7.85 -11.98 -5.35
CA VAL A 245 6.70 -12.05 -6.28
C VAL A 245 6.52 -13.45 -6.85
N SER A 246 7.62 -14.15 -7.16
CA SER A 246 7.58 -15.49 -7.75
C SER A 246 7.14 -16.56 -6.77
N ASN A 247 7.59 -16.50 -5.50
CA ASN A 247 7.10 -17.43 -4.48
C ASN A 247 5.67 -17.11 -4.05
N LEU A 248 5.34 -15.85 -3.76
CA LEU A 248 4.01 -15.47 -3.24
C LEU A 248 2.91 -15.79 -4.25
N LEU A 249 2.98 -15.26 -5.47
CA LEU A 249 1.93 -15.43 -6.49
C LEU A 249 2.08 -16.75 -7.26
N GLY A 250 3.31 -17.21 -7.48
CA GLY A 250 3.62 -18.40 -8.27
C GLY A 250 3.46 -19.69 -7.47
N ASN A 251 4.15 -19.82 -6.32
CA ASN A 251 4.17 -21.06 -5.52
C ASN A 251 3.04 -21.10 -4.48
N LEU A 252 2.92 -20.05 -3.66
CA LEU A 252 2.04 -20.00 -2.49
C LEU A 252 0.59 -19.58 -2.83
N LYS A 253 0.37 -19.06 -4.04
CA LYS A 253 -0.92 -18.52 -4.53
C LYS A 253 -1.51 -17.45 -3.60
N LYS A 254 -0.65 -16.56 -3.10
CA LYS A 254 -1.01 -15.42 -2.24
C LYS A 254 -0.74 -14.09 -2.94
N SER A 255 -1.69 -13.18 -2.78
CA SER A 255 -1.53 -11.76 -3.11
C SER A 255 -0.91 -11.02 -1.92
N PHE A 256 -0.44 -9.81 -2.20
CA PHE A 256 0.16 -8.86 -1.28
C PHE A 256 -0.15 -7.43 -1.75
N VAL A 257 0.08 -6.48 -0.87
CA VAL A 257 0.03 -5.04 -1.16
C VAL A 257 1.44 -4.57 -1.49
N VAL A 258 1.54 -3.62 -2.42
CA VAL A 258 2.80 -2.98 -2.78
C VAL A 258 2.59 -1.47 -2.88
N ASP A 259 3.59 -0.67 -2.52
CA ASP A 259 3.65 0.72 -2.96
C ASP A 259 4.17 0.76 -4.39
N VAL A 260 3.40 1.35 -5.31
CA VAL A 260 3.75 1.41 -6.74
C VAL A 260 4.54 2.67 -7.11
N THR A 261 4.84 3.53 -6.13
CA THR A 261 5.54 4.81 -6.31
C THR A 261 6.75 4.94 -5.37
N ALA A 262 7.95 5.18 -5.93
CA ALA A 262 9.15 5.52 -5.17
C ALA A 262 9.22 7.04 -4.90
N GLY A 263 8.28 7.56 -4.10
CA GLY A 263 8.08 9.00 -3.89
C GLY A 263 7.55 9.36 -2.50
N SER A 264 7.23 10.63 -2.28
CA SER A 264 6.71 11.12 -0.99
C SER A 264 5.24 10.75 -0.74
N GLU A 265 4.46 10.56 -1.81
CA GLU A 265 3.12 9.99 -1.75
C GLU A 265 3.21 8.47 -1.67
N VAL A 266 2.34 7.84 -0.88
CA VAL A 266 2.30 6.38 -0.70
C VAL A 266 1.05 5.81 -1.35
N TRP A 267 1.20 4.95 -2.35
CA TRP A 267 0.09 4.40 -3.14
C TRP A 267 0.03 2.88 -3.02
N ASN A 268 -0.65 2.42 -1.97
CA ASN A 268 -0.87 1.01 -1.69
C ASN A 268 -1.85 0.37 -2.69
N GLN A 269 -1.37 -0.58 -3.49
CA GLN A 269 -2.17 -1.28 -4.49
C GLN A 269 -2.18 -2.80 -4.25
N PRO A 270 -3.35 -3.48 -4.33
CA PRO A 270 -3.43 -4.93 -4.18
C PRO A 270 -2.98 -5.65 -5.47
N VAL A 271 -1.95 -6.50 -5.35
CA VAL A 271 -1.31 -7.13 -6.49
C VAL A 271 -2.12 -8.33 -7.00
N ARG A 272 -2.52 -8.27 -8.28
CA ARG A 272 -3.29 -9.32 -8.96
C ARG A 272 -2.39 -10.42 -9.53
N GLY A 273 -1.19 -10.10 -9.98
CA GLY A 273 -0.29 -11.09 -10.57
C GLY A 273 1.05 -10.54 -11.04
N PHE A 274 1.93 -11.44 -11.46
CA PHE A 274 3.20 -11.12 -12.11
C PHE A 274 3.43 -12.03 -13.31
N LYS A 275 4.26 -11.57 -14.25
CA LYS A 275 4.77 -12.37 -15.36
C LYS A 275 6.15 -11.90 -15.78
N VAL A 276 7.08 -12.84 -15.85
CA VAL A 276 8.39 -12.66 -16.50
C VAL A 276 8.19 -12.74 -18.01
N TYR A 277 8.68 -11.74 -18.74
CA TYR A 277 8.62 -11.64 -20.20
C TYR A 277 9.95 -11.97 -20.86
N GLU A 278 11.05 -11.77 -20.15
CA GLU A 278 12.41 -12.03 -20.66
C GLU A 278 13.30 -12.50 -19.51
N GLN A 279 14.14 -13.50 -19.79
CA GLN A 279 15.30 -13.89 -19.00
C GLN A 279 16.43 -14.12 -19.99
N THR A 280 17.47 -13.30 -19.92
CA THR A 280 18.62 -13.32 -20.83
C THR A 280 19.89 -13.54 -20.03
N GLU A 281 20.50 -14.72 -20.15
CA GLU A 281 21.78 -15.06 -19.51
C GLU A 281 22.91 -14.21 -20.09
N MET A 282 23.79 -13.72 -19.22
CA MET A 282 24.92 -12.84 -19.56
C MET A 282 26.15 -13.21 -18.73
N SER A 283 27.34 -12.98 -19.29
CA SER A 283 28.57 -12.98 -18.49
C SER A 283 28.63 -11.73 -17.60
N LEU A 284 29.51 -11.75 -16.61
CA LEU A 284 29.76 -10.58 -15.75
C LEU A 284 30.30 -9.41 -16.57
N GLU A 285 31.21 -9.69 -17.52
CA GLU A 285 31.83 -8.73 -18.42
C GLU A 285 30.81 -8.12 -19.40
N ASP A 286 29.94 -8.95 -20.00
CA ASP A 286 28.88 -8.48 -20.88
C ASP A 286 27.89 -7.58 -20.13
N ALA A 287 27.46 -7.97 -18.92
CA ALA A 287 26.58 -7.14 -18.09
C ALA A 287 27.25 -5.82 -17.67
N ALA A 288 28.50 -5.87 -17.21
CA ALA A 288 29.29 -4.69 -16.83
C ALA A 288 29.38 -3.68 -17.98
N LYS A 289 29.67 -4.19 -19.18
CA LYS A 289 29.83 -3.37 -20.39
C LYS A 289 28.51 -2.84 -20.94
N THR A 290 27.46 -3.65 -20.94
CA THR A 290 26.16 -3.29 -21.51
C THR A 290 25.41 -2.26 -20.67
N PHE A 291 25.42 -2.38 -19.34
CA PHE A 291 24.60 -1.54 -18.46
C PHE A 291 25.38 -0.40 -17.80
N TYR A 292 26.69 -0.56 -17.58
CA TYR A 292 27.50 0.40 -16.83
C TYR A 292 28.73 0.93 -17.61
N GLY A 293 29.00 0.41 -18.81
CA GLY A 293 30.16 0.78 -19.61
C GLY A 293 31.51 0.32 -19.06
N LEU A 294 31.51 -0.68 -18.15
CA LEU A 294 32.68 -1.15 -17.42
C LEU A 294 33.30 -2.44 -18.00
N GLU A 295 34.58 -2.66 -17.73
CA GLU A 295 35.28 -3.90 -18.11
C GLU A 295 34.98 -5.08 -17.15
N SER A 296 34.63 -4.79 -15.89
CA SER A 296 34.35 -5.79 -14.86
C SER A 296 33.12 -5.41 -14.04
N TYR A 297 32.32 -6.40 -13.63
CA TYR A 297 31.11 -6.20 -12.84
C TYR A 297 31.44 -5.84 -11.39
N PRO A 298 31.17 -4.60 -10.91
CA PRO A 298 31.69 -4.13 -9.64
C PRO A 298 30.74 -4.41 -8.46
N TRP A 299 29.53 -4.92 -8.73
CA TRP A 299 28.46 -5.01 -7.74
C TRP A 299 28.70 -6.15 -6.75
N ASN A 300 28.60 -7.40 -7.17
CA ASN A 300 28.79 -8.55 -6.27
C ASN A 300 29.94 -9.46 -6.71
N ALA A 301 31.06 -9.40 -5.96
CA ALA A 301 32.23 -10.25 -6.20
C ALA A 301 31.98 -11.76 -5.95
N ALA A 302 30.82 -12.15 -5.40
CA ALA A 302 30.41 -13.55 -5.30
C ALA A 302 29.62 -14.05 -6.53
N ALA A 303 29.11 -13.14 -7.38
CA ALA A 303 28.38 -13.49 -8.59
C ALA A 303 29.26 -14.31 -9.57
N LYS A 304 28.60 -15.18 -10.33
CA LYS A 304 29.21 -16.13 -11.28
C LYS A 304 28.62 -15.98 -12.68
N SER A 305 27.34 -15.67 -12.75
CA SER A 305 26.64 -15.25 -13.97
C SER A 305 25.60 -14.20 -13.63
N ILE A 306 25.16 -13.49 -14.66
CA ILE A 306 24.08 -12.51 -14.58
C ILE A 306 22.91 -12.99 -15.43
N VAL A 307 21.68 -12.71 -14.99
CA VAL A 307 20.49 -12.84 -15.83
C VAL A 307 19.78 -11.48 -15.87
N TYR A 308 19.71 -10.87 -17.04
CA TYR A 308 18.83 -9.73 -17.26
C TYR A 308 17.38 -10.22 -17.31
N VAL A 309 16.50 -9.54 -16.57
CA VAL A 309 15.10 -9.91 -16.41
C VAL A 309 14.20 -8.72 -16.73
N LYS A 310 13.19 -8.97 -17.57
CA LYS A 310 12.05 -8.08 -17.76
C LYS A 310 10.80 -8.72 -17.18
N THR A 311 10.22 -8.12 -16.15
CA THR A 311 9.02 -8.64 -15.46
C THR A 311 7.93 -7.58 -15.42
N ARG A 312 6.67 -7.97 -15.63
CA ARG A 312 5.52 -7.12 -15.36
C ARG A 312 4.88 -7.51 -14.03
N LEU A 313 4.72 -6.56 -13.12
CA LEU A 313 3.78 -6.68 -12.01
C LEU A 313 2.42 -6.13 -12.45
N SER A 314 1.33 -6.70 -11.96
CA SER A 314 -0.03 -6.26 -12.30
C SER A 314 -0.85 -6.14 -11.03
N TRP A 315 -1.47 -4.98 -10.83
CA TRP A 315 -2.27 -4.64 -9.66
C TRP A 315 -3.62 -4.06 -10.09
N VAL A 316 -4.56 -4.04 -9.15
CA VAL A 316 -5.86 -3.42 -9.34
C VAL A 316 -5.78 -1.97 -8.89
N PHE A 317 -6.37 -1.04 -9.63
CA PHE A 317 -6.43 0.39 -9.31
C PHE A 317 -7.84 0.85 -8.91
N GLU A 318 -7.95 2.10 -8.50
CA GLU A 318 -9.12 2.64 -7.83
C GLU A 318 -10.31 2.93 -8.75
N SER A 319 -11.53 2.68 -8.25
CA SER A 319 -12.75 2.90 -9.03
C SER A 319 -13.99 3.02 -8.15
N TYR A 320 -14.83 4.03 -8.43
CA TYR A 320 -16.19 4.16 -7.87
C TYR A 320 -17.23 3.28 -8.59
N ALA A 321 -16.83 2.40 -9.52
CA ALA A 321 -17.76 1.54 -10.24
C ALA A 321 -18.48 0.55 -9.30
N ASN A 322 -19.79 0.47 -9.45
CA ASN A 322 -20.66 -0.37 -8.63
C ASN A 322 -20.81 -1.79 -9.21
N GLY A 323 -21.19 -2.76 -8.36
CA GLY A 323 -21.36 -4.16 -8.72
C GLY A 323 -20.19 -5.09 -8.34
N GLY A 324 -20.39 -6.40 -8.56
CA GLY A 324 -19.37 -7.43 -8.41
C GLY A 324 -18.43 -7.55 -9.61
N LEU A 325 -17.49 -6.61 -9.72
CA LEU A 325 -16.61 -6.40 -10.88
C LEU A 325 -15.63 -7.56 -11.14
N VAL A 326 -15.25 -8.31 -10.11
CA VAL A 326 -14.46 -9.54 -10.27
C VAL A 326 -15.32 -10.64 -10.88
N SER A 327 -16.57 -10.80 -10.41
CA SER A 327 -17.48 -11.85 -10.89
C SER A 327 -18.00 -11.62 -12.31
N SER A 328 -18.07 -10.37 -12.77
CA SER A 328 -18.42 -10.00 -14.15
C SER A 328 -17.23 -9.95 -15.11
N GLY A 329 -16.00 -10.07 -14.62
CA GLY A 329 -14.76 -9.88 -15.41
C GLY A 329 -14.38 -8.42 -15.65
N GLU A 330 -15.19 -7.46 -15.20
CA GLU A 330 -14.95 -6.01 -15.34
C GLU A 330 -13.68 -5.55 -14.59
N VAL A 331 -13.19 -6.31 -13.60
CA VAL A 331 -11.91 -6.09 -12.92
C VAL A 331 -10.71 -5.98 -13.88
N ASP A 332 -10.79 -6.55 -15.08
CA ASP A 332 -9.77 -6.38 -16.13
C ASP A 332 -9.62 -4.91 -16.56
N LYS A 333 -10.70 -4.13 -16.58
CA LYS A 333 -10.67 -2.69 -16.87
C LYS A 333 -9.98 -1.88 -15.77
N TYR A 334 -9.97 -2.44 -14.55
CA TYR A 334 -9.37 -1.86 -13.36
C TYR A 334 -8.03 -2.50 -13.01
N THR A 335 -7.44 -3.29 -13.91
CA THR A 335 -6.12 -3.91 -13.72
C THR A 335 -5.07 -3.22 -14.58
N THR A 336 -4.10 -2.60 -13.94
CA THR A 336 -2.93 -1.98 -14.60
C THR A 336 -1.65 -2.74 -14.25
N GLY A 337 -0.49 -2.17 -14.55
CA GLY A 337 0.80 -2.75 -14.15
C GLY A 337 2.00 -2.22 -14.92
N ALA A 338 3.12 -2.05 -14.21
CA ALA A 338 4.40 -1.61 -14.75
C ALA A 338 5.32 -2.77 -15.15
N TYR A 339 6.23 -2.50 -16.08
CA TYR A 339 7.39 -3.35 -16.35
C TYR A 339 8.56 -2.89 -15.50
N TYR A 340 9.25 -3.84 -14.89
CA TYR A 340 10.48 -3.66 -14.16
C TYR A 340 11.64 -4.39 -14.84
N TYR A 341 12.81 -3.76 -14.83
CA TYR A 341 14.02 -4.21 -15.50
C TYR A 341 15.16 -4.31 -14.48
N TYR A 342 15.80 -5.47 -14.39
CA TYR A 342 16.85 -5.71 -13.39
C TYR A 342 17.80 -6.81 -13.83
N LEU A 343 18.99 -6.79 -13.24
CA LEU A 343 19.95 -7.88 -13.28
C LEU A 343 19.76 -8.74 -12.04
N LEU A 344 19.69 -10.06 -12.20
CA LEU A 344 19.86 -11.01 -11.11
C LEU A 344 21.30 -11.52 -11.12
N GLU A 345 21.91 -11.55 -9.94
CA GLU A 345 23.25 -12.09 -9.69
C GLU A 345 23.11 -13.54 -9.21
N LEU A 346 23.75 -14.47 -9.91
CA LEU A 346 23.63 -15.91 -9.63
C LEU A 346 24.97 -16.50 -9.14
N ASP A 347 24.88 -17.50 -8.29
CA ASP A 347 26.02 -18.36 -7.90
C ASP A 347 26.22 -19.55 -8.87
N ASP A 348 27.24 -20.38 -8.60
CA ASP A 348 27.57 -21.57 -9.42
C ASP A 348 26.45 -22.63 -9.45
N ALA A 349 25.49 -22.59 -8.52
CA ALA A 349 24.34 -23.49 -8.48
C ALA A 349 23.09 -22.91 -9.21
N GLY A 350 23.14 -21.64 -9.60
CA GLY A 350 22.02 -20.89 -10.16
C GLY A 350 21.04 -20.36 -9.11
N ALA A 351 21.48 -20.23 -7.85
CA ALA A 351 20.74 -19.52 -6.82
C ALA A 351 20.94 -18.01 -6.94
N ILE A 352 19.87 -17.25 -6.76
CA ILE A 352 19.88 -15.79 -6.77
C ILE A 352 20.54 -15.31 -5.46
N ILE A 353 21.64 -14.57 -5.60
CA ILE A 353 22.47 -14.06 -4.49
C ILE A 353 22.61 -12.53 -4.50
N GLY A 354 21.80 -11.84 -5.30
CA GLY A 354 21.73 -10.38 -5.36
C GLY A 354 21.20 -9.92 -6.72
N GLY A 355 21.28 -8.62 -6.96
CA GLY A 355 20.72 -7.98 -8.14
C GLY A 355 20.74 -6.46 -8.06
N GLU A 356 20.64 -5.83 -9.22
CA GLU A 356 20.70 -4.38 -9.41
C GLU A 356 19.59 -3.96 -10.40
N TRP A 357 18.92 -2.83 -10.13
CA TRP A 357 17.94 -2.26 -11.04
C TRP A 357 18.64 -1.68 -12.28
N VAL A 358 17.95 -1.63 -13.43
CA VAL A 358 18.49 -1.04 -14.67
C VAL A 358 17.42 -0.28 -15.45
N TYR A 359 17.85 0.54 -16.41
CA TYR A 359 16.99 1.43 -17.18
C TYR A 359 16.14 2.33 -16.25
N ASN A 360 14.90 2.63 -16.63
CA ASN A 360 14.02 3.47 -15.82
C ASN A 360 13.57 2.81 -14.51
N SER A 361 13.89 1.54 -14.25
CA SER A 361 13.58 0.89 -12.99
C SER A 361 14.55 1.22 -11.87
N ASP A 362 15.62 1.96 -12.12
CA ASP A 362 16.46 2.52 -11.05
C ASP A 362 15.69 3.63 -10.29
N ASP A 363 14.92 4.47 -11.00
CA ASP A 363 14.03 5.48 -10.40
C ASP A 363 12.56 5.03 -10.22
N ASN A 364 12.18 3.89 -10.81
CA ASN A 364 10.78 3.44 -10.87
C ASN A 364 10.68 1.95 -10.56
N HIS A 365 10.93 1.61 -9.30
CA HIS A 365 10.65 0.32 -8.70
C HIS A 365 9.65 0.50 -7.53
N PRO A 366 9.06 -0.59 -6.99
CA PRO A 366 8.23 -0.50 -5.80
C PRO A 366 9.10 -0.21 -4.56
N ASP A 367 8.59 0.58 -3.61
CA ASP A 367 9.32 0.99 -2.38
C ASP A 367 9.27 -0.12 -1.31
N PHE A 368 8.08 -0.71 -1.08
CA PHE A 368 7.91 -1.80 -0.13
C PHE A 368 6.79 -2.78 -0.50
N LEU A 369 6.85 -3.97 0.09
CA LEU A 369 5.87 -5.06 -0.05
C LEU A 369 5.35 -5.46 1.32
N TRP A 370 4.04 -5.62 1.47
CA TRP A 370 3.46 -6.07 2.74
C TRP A 370 2.13 -6.82 2.55
N PHE A 371 1.67 -7.49 3.60
CA PHE A 371 0.31 -8.03 3.66
C PHE A 371 -0.19 -8.16 5.09
N SER A 372 -1.51 -8.13 5.24
CA SER A 372 -2.22 -8.40 6.50
C SER A 372 -2.20 -9.90 6.82
N LYS A 373 -1.89 -10.25 8.07
CA LYS A 373 -1.78 -11.65 8.54
C LYS A 373 -3.13 -12.36 8.65
N ALA A 374 -4.20 -11.60 8.84
CA ALA A 374 -5.56 -12.10 9.02
C ALA A 374 -6.56 -11.00 8.66
N LYS A 375 -7.85 -11.36 8.70
CA LYS A 375 -8.95 -10.39 8.78
C LYS A 375 -8.99 -9.75 10.18
N PRO A 376 -9.66 -8.60 10.37
CA PRO A 376 -10.01 -8.08 11.69
C PRO A 376 -10.69 -9.14 12.58
N ALA A 377 -10.57 -8.98 13.90
CA ALA A 377 -11.28 -9.85 14.84
C ALA A 377 -12.80 -9.64 14.70
N ALA A 378 -13.59 -10.72 14.75
CA ALA A 378 -15.03 -10.68 14.41
C ALA A 378 -15.87 -9.74 15.29
N ASP A 379 -15.38 -9.43 16.49
CA ASP A 379 -15.95 -8.51 17.48
C ASP A 379 -15.36 -7.07 17.42
N THR A 380 -14.55 -6.76 16.40
CA THR A 380 -13.98 -5.43 16.20
C THR A 380 -15.07 -4.38 16.01
N VAL A 381 -15.01 -3.33 16.83
CA VAL A 381 -15.73 -2.07 16.62
C VAL A 381 -14.68 -0.95 16.62
N THR A 382 -14.69 -0.11 15.58
CA THR A 382 -13.70 0.97 15.41
C THR A 382 -13.99 2.16 16.35
N SER A 383 -13.02 3.08 16.42
CA SER A 383 -13.12 4.42 17.03
C SER A 383 -14.44 5.14 16.74
N ILE A 384 -14.89 5.10 15.48
CA ILE A 384 -16.11 5.77 15.01
C ILE A 384 -17.41 5.01 15.34
N GLY A 385 -17.33 3.77 15.82
CA GLY A 385 -18.49 2.90 16.10
C GLY A 385 -18.95 2.05 14.90
N LEU A 386 -18.09 1.86 13.91
CA LEU A 386 -18.32 0.93 12.79
C LEU A 386 -17.98 -0.49 13.24
N SER A 387 -18.92 -1.41 13.07
CA SER A 387 -18.88 -2.77 13.63
C SER A 387 -18.54 -3.78 12.53
N TYR A 388 -17.44 -4.52 12.68
CA TYR A 388 -17.04 -5.50 11.67
C TYR A 388 -18.04 -6.65 11.58
N ALA A 389 -18.73 -7.00 12.67
CA ALA A 389 -19.81 -7.98 12.66
C ALA A 389 -20.99 -7.54 11.76
N ASP A 390 -21.37 -6.26 11.85
CA ASP A 390 -22.47 -5.68 11.06
C ASP A 390 -22.09 -5.55 9.58
N VAL A 391 -20.89 -5.05 9.29
CA VAL A 391 -20.38 -4.96 7.91
C VAL A 391 -20.17 -6.35 7.30
N SER A 392 -19.69 -7.32 8.07
CA SER A 392 -19.58 -8.73 7.64
C SER A 392 -20.93 -9.37 7.32
N MET A 393 -22.00 -8.97 8.02
CA MET A 393 -23.36 -9.44 7.76
C MET A 393 -23.88 -8.88 6.43
N LEU A 394 -23.71 -7.58 6.17
CA LEU A 394 -24.03 -6.96 4.88
C LEU A 394 -23.22 -7.58 3.74
N LEU A 395 -21.91 -7.76 3.94
CA LEU A 395 -21.01 -8.34 2.95
C LEU A 395 -21.43 -9.76 2.55
N LYS A 396 -21.73 -10.64 3.52
CA LYS A 396 -22.22 -12.00 3.25
C LYS A 396 -23.51 -12.01 2.43
N LYS A 397 -24.45 -11.10 2.72
CA LYS A 397 -25.68 -10.93 1.93
C LYS A 397 -25.37 -10.45 0.51
N ALA A 398 -24.46 -9.49 0.35
CA ALA A 398 -24.09 -8.92 -0.95
C ALA A 398 -23.34 -9.93 -1.84
N ILE A 399 -22.58 -10.84 -1.23
CA ILE A 399 -21.91 -11.98 -1.89
C ILE A 399 -22.92 -13.04 -2.36
N ALA A 400 -23.95 -13.32 -1.54
CA ALA A 400 -25.02 -14.28 -1.82
C ALA A 400 -26.12 -13.71 -2.75
N CYS A 401 -26.17 -12.39 -2.94
CA CYS A 401 -27.27 -11.66 -3.54
C CYS A 401 -28.61 -11.78 -2.79
N ASP A 402 -28.54 -12.04 -1.48
CA ASP A 402 -29.68 -12.17 -0.58
C ASP A 402 -30.40 -10.83 -0.37
N GLY A 403 -31.66 -10.75 -0.78
CA GLY A 403 -32.49 -9.56 -0.64
C GLY A 403 -32.50 -8.65 -1.87
N SER A 404 -31.78 -9.00 -2.95
CA SER A 404 -31.93 -8.34 -4.24
C SER A 404 -33.30 -8.71 -4.85
N SER A 405 -34.29 -7.84 -4.67
CA SER A 405 -35.61 -8.01 -5.29
C SER A 405 -35.50 -7.84 -6.79
N SER A 406 -35.43 -8.96 -7.53
CA SER A 406 -35.43 -9.00 -8.99
C SER A 406 -36.79 -8.56 -9.54
N GLY A 407 -36.99 -7.24 -9.60
CA GLY A 407 -38.22 -6.59 -10.00
C GLY A 407 -38.04 -5.75 -11.27
N SER A 408 -37.80 -6.40 -12.40
CA SER A 408 -37.94 -5.78 -13.72
C SER A 408 -38.39 -6.80 -14.77
N GLU A 409 -39.70 -6.82 -15.00
CA GLU A 409 -40.29 -7.57 -16.10
C GLU A 409 -39.83 -7.02 -17.46
N SER A 410 -39.67 -7.93 -18.43
CA SER A 410 -39.30 -7.56 -19.80
C SER A 410 -40.45 -6.82 -20.51
N ALA A 411 -40.37 -5.50 -20.59
CA ALA A 411 -41.16 -4.72 -21.53
C ALA A 411 -40.48 -4.77 -22.91
N GLY A 412 -41.16 -5.34 -23.90
CA GLY A 412 -40.56 -5.77 -25.17
C GLY A 412 -40.05 -4.63 -26.07
N SER A 413 -39.00 -4.93 -26.84
CA SER A 413 -38.47 -4.05 -27.88
C SER A 413 -39.52 -3.68 -28.93
N SER A 414 -39.59 -2.39 -29.26
CA SER A 414 -40.06 -1.93 -30.57
C SER A 414 -38.88 -1.30 -31.30
N ALA A 415 -38.45 -1.93 -32.38
CA ALA A 415 -37.26 -1.54 -33.12
C ALA A 415 -37.50 -0.29 -33.98
N SER A 416 -36.47 0.54 -34.15
CA SER A 416 -36.32 1.39 -35.32
C SER A 416 -34.83 1.57 -35.61
N ALA A 417 -34.33 0.74 -36.51
CA ALA A 417 -32.97 0.88 -37.04
C ALA A 417 -32.97 1.92 -38.16
N SER A 418 -31.95 2.77 -38.19
CA SER A 418 -31.48 3.41 -39.41
C SER A 418 -29.99 3.70 -39.26
N ALA A 419 -29.20 3.12 -40.15
CA ALA A 419 -27.76 3.16 -40.10
C ALA A 419 -27.21 4.44 -40.75
N SER A 420 -25.98 4.78 -40.42
CA SER A 420 -25.08 5.52 -41.33
C SER A 420 -23.64 5.16 -41.00
N ALA A 421 -22.90 4.74 -42.02
CA ALA A 421 -21.50 4.38 -41.93
C ALA A 421 -20.63 5.44 -42.59
N SER A 422 -19.44 5.67 -42.02
CA SER A 422 -18.19 6.12 -42.65
C SER A 422 -18.22 7.15 -43.79
N THR A 423 -17.45 8.24 -43.65
CA THR A 423 -16.16 8.39 -44.35
C THR A 423 -15.37 9.66 -43.96
N SER A 424 -14.06 9.45 -43.75
CA SER A 424 -12.92 10.22 -44.26
C SER A 424 -12.91 11.76 -44.34
N ALA A 425 -12.11 12.36 -43.44
CA ALA A 425 -11.03 13.33 -43.68
C ALA A 425 -11.15 14.47 -44.72
N SER A 426 -10.94 15.72 -44.28
CA SER A 426 -9.78 16.56 -44.71
C SER A 426 -9.64 17.83 -43.87
N ALA A 427 -8.43 18.39 -43.81
CA ALA A 427 -8.07 19.55 -43.00
C ALA A 427 -8.25 20.90 -43.74
N SER A 428 -8.43 22.01 -43.01
CA SER A 428 -7.45 23.12 -42.95
C SER A 428 -8.03 24.42 -42.36
N THR A 429 -7.30 25.02 -41.42
CA THR A 429 -7.12 26.48 -41.17
C THR A 429 -8.23 27.48 -41.50
N SER A 430 -8.63 28.28 -40.49
CA SER A 430 -8.44 29.75 -40.48
C SER A 430 -8.84 30.37 -39.13
N ALA A 431 -8.13 31.41 -38.71
CA ALA A 431 -8.41 32.15 -37.47
C ALA A 431 -9.26 33.41 -37.76
N SER A 432 -10.10 33.83 -36.80
CA SER A 432 -10.02 35.18 -36.21
C SER A 432 -11.14 35.48 -35.20
N ALA A 433 -10.78 36.33 -34.23
CA ALA A 433 -11.55 37.38 -33.55
C ALA A 433 -12.80 37.91 -34.29
N SER A 434 -13.85 38.48 -33.67
CA SER A 434 -14.03 39.01 -32.30
C SER A 434 -15.48 39.50 -32.10
N THR A 435 -15.86 39.83 -30.85
CA THR A 435 -16.93 40.80 -30.47
C THR A 435 -18.38 40.44 -30.87
N THR A 436 -19.46 40.85 -30.17
CA THR A 436 -19.64 41.80 -29.04
C THR A 436 -20.85 41.37 -28.19
N ALA A 437 -20.97 41.90 -26.97
CA ALA A 437 -22.15 41.71 -26.11
C ALA A 437 -23.42 42.40 -26.66
N SER A 438 -24.61 42.03 -26.13
CA SER A 438 -25.45 42.98 -25.36
C SER A 438 -26.76 42.39 -24.78
N THR A 439 -26.93 42.61 -23.47
CA THR A 439 -28.15 43.04 -22.75
C THR A 439 -29.48 42.25 -22.76
N SER A 440 -29.84 41.81 -21.54
CA SER A 440 -31.05 42.21 -20.77
C SER A 440 -32.46 41.76 -21.18
N GLY A 441 -33.23 41.28 -20.18
CA GLY A 441 -34.69 41.13 -20.26
C GLY A 441 -35.31 40.36 -19.09
N SER A 442 -35.48 41.00 -17.92
CA SER A 442 -36.22 40.42 -16.78
C SER A 442 -37.74 40.43 -16.98
N THR A 443 -38.46 39.51 -16.32
CA THR A 443 -39.76 39.64 -15.59
C THR A 443 -40.43 38.24 -15.47
N THR A 444 -40.57 37.61 -14.29
CA THR A 444 -41.55 37.81 -13.19
C THR A 444 -43.03 37.64 -13.51
N SER A 445 -43.61 36.51 -13.09
CA SER A 445 -44.93 36.30 -12.39
C SER A 445 -45.26 34.79 -12.44
N ALA A 446 -45.58 34.01 -11.39
CA ALA A 446 -46.27 34.16 -10.09
C ALA A 446 -47.68 33.54 -10.09
N SER A 447 -47.92 32.56 -9.20
CA SER A 447 -49.25 32.06 -8.72
C SER A 447 -50.14 31.35 -9.77
N SER A 448 -51.21 30.56 -9.50
CA SER A 448 -51.87 29.93 -8.32
C SER A 448 -53.06 29.08 -8.85
N SER A 449 -53.70 28.09 -8.18
CA SER A 449 -53.51 27.25 -6.97
C SER A 449 -54.69 26.22 -6.89
N VAL A 450 -54.81 25.41 -5.81
CA VAL A 450 -55.94 24.49 -5.45
C VAL A 450 -56.27 23.33 -6.43
N ALA A 451 -56.91 22.20 -6.10
CA ALA A 451 -57.44 21.52 -4.89
C ALA A 451 -57.41 19.98 -5.19
N GLY A 452 -57.67 18.98 -4.34
CA GLY A 452 -58.09 18.88 -2.93
C GLY A 452 -59.03 17.66 -2.72
N SER A 453 -58.96 17.01 -1.56
CA SER A 453 -59.90 15.98 -1.02
C SER A 453 -59.96 14.57 -1.66
N SER A 454 -60.41 13.48 -1.00
CA SER A 454 -60.44 13.02 0.42
C SER A 454 -61.08 11.61 0.51
N SER A 455 -61.28 11.04 1.73
CA SER A 455 -62.10 9.85 2.10
C SER A 455 -61.43 8.46 1.92
N THR A 456 -61.07 7.67 2.96
CA THR A 456 -61.84 6.80 3.94
C THR A 456 -62.41 5.50 3.33
N ALA A 457 -62.47 4.32 3.98
CA ALA A 457 -62.01 3.78 5.28
C ALA A 457 -62.19 2.22 5.33
N ALA A 458 -62.14 1.60 6.52
CA ALA A 458 -62.30 0.17 6.89
C ALA A 458 -61.07 -0.73 6.60
N THR A 459 -60.44 -1.46 7.53
CA THR A 459 -60.86 -2.25 8.73
C THR A 459 -61.41 -3.63 8.40
N GLU A 460 -60.60 -4.68 8.62
CA GLU A 460 -61.02 -5.91 9.31
C GLU A 460 -59.83 -6.78 9.77
N VAL A 461 -60.06 -7.56 10.83
CA VAL A 461 -59.14 -8.55 11.45
C VAL A 461 -60.05 -9.72 11.87
N PRO A 462 -59.69 -11.00 11.61
CA PRO A 462 -59.58 -11.92 12.75
C PRO A 462 -58.58 -13.09 12.64
N ALA A 463 -58.17 -13.54 13.83
CA ALA A 463 -57.96 -14.93 14.27
C ALA A 463 -56.87 -15.85 13.64
N THR A 464 -55.79 -15.98 14.40
CA THR A 464 -55.21 -17.22 14.97
C THR A 464 -55.85 -18.58 14.62
N GLU A 465 -55.03 -19.57 14.22
CA GLU A 465 -55.09 -20.94 14.78
C GLU A 465 -53.78 -21.73 14.57
N VAL A 466 -53.52 -22.72 15.43
CA VAL A 466 -52.41 -23.69 15.41
C VAL A 466 -52.99 -25.06 15.73
N PRO A 467 -52.68 -26.13 14.96
CA PRO A 467 -52.23 -27.35 15.66
C PRO A 467 -51.23 -28.28 14.91
N THR A 468 -50.27 -28.78 15.70
CA THR A 468 -49.75 -30.18 15.77
C THR A 468 -49.25 -30.97 14.54
N THR A 469 -47.95 -31.30 14.61
CA THR A 469 -47.32 -32.64 14.45
C THR A 469 -48.02 -33.75 13.65
N GLY A 470 -47.29 -34.31 12.66
CA GLY A 470 -47.52 -35.64 12.10
C GLY A 470 -46.21 -36.29 11.63
N SER A 471 -45.82 -37.42 12.21
CA SER A 471 -44.64 -38.19 11.82
C SER A 471 -45.05 -39.39 10.96
N SER A 472 -44.29 -39.68 9.90
CA SER A 472 -44.25 -41.05 9.36
C SER A 472 -42.92 -41.37 8.65
N THR A 473 -42.48 -42.61 8.88
CA THR A 473 -41.24 -43.23 8.45
C THR A 473 -41.27 -43.76 7.01
N ALA A 474 -40.16 -43.65 6.27
CA ALA A 474 -39.75 -44.68 5.29
C ALA A 474 -38.25 -44.57 4.89
N ALA A 475 -37.46 -45.51 5.39
CA ALA A 475 -36.20 -46.03 4.82
C ALA A 475 -36.35 -47.57 4.86
N PRO A 476 -35.63 -48.42 4.08
CA PRO A 476 -34.18 -48.32 3.85
C PRO A 476 -33.62 -48.86 2.51
N SER A 477 -32.34 -48.54 2.24
CA SER A 477 -31.29 -49.43 1.66
C SER A 477 -30.11 -48.56 1.20
N SER A 478 -28.82 -48.87 1.33
CA SER A 478 -27.99 -49.75 2.17
C SER A 478 -26.63 -49.81 1.46
N GLY A 479 -25.52 -49.50 2.13
CA GLY A 479 -24.17 -49.56 1.56
C GLY A 479 -23.42 -48.22 1.67
N GLY A 480 -22.28 -48.09 2.34
CA GLY A 480 -21.59 -49.09 3.17
C GLY A 480 -20.07 -49.06 3.01
N SER A 481 -19.40 -48.08 3.61
CA SER A 481 -18.05 -48.21 4.20
C SER A 481 -17.61 -46.91 4.84
N ALA A 482 -17.46 -46.92 6.16
CA ALA A 482 -16.75 -45.90 6.92
C ALA A 482 -15.55 -46.58 7.59
N ALA A 483 -14.34 -46.07 7.34
CA ALA A 483 -13.14 -46.55 8.01
C ALA A 483 -13.00 -45.87 9.38
N THR A 484 -12.63 -46.66 10.38
CA THR A 484 -12.36 -46.22 11.76
C THR A 484 -11.13 -45.32 11.86
N PRO A 485 -11.13 -44.27 12.70
CA PRO A 485 -9.90 -43.61 13.13
C PRO A 485 -9.20 -44.46 14.20
N THR A 486 -7.93 -44.78 13.98
CA THR A 486 -7.08 -45.53 14.92
C THR A 486 -6.53 -44.60 16.00
N GLU A 487 -6.52 -45.04 17.26
CA GLU A 487 -5.87 -44.34 18.38
C GLU A 487 -4.36 -44.15 18.15
N ILE A 488 -3.84 -42.98 18.55
CA ILE A 488 -2.41 -42.72 18.67
C ILE A 488 -2.01 -42.96 20.13
N PRO A 489 -1.02 -43.83 20.43
CA PRO A 489 -0.59 -44.08 21.80
C PRO A 489 0.26 -42.93 22.34
N VAL A 490 -0.07 -42.50 23.56
CA VAL A 490 0.72 -41.53 24.35
C VAL A 490 1.97 -42.21 24.90
N ILE A 491 3.14 -41.60 24.73
CA ILE A 491 4.41 -41.99 25.36
C ILE A 491 4.94 -40.78 26.15
N PRO A 492 5.43 -40.95 27.39
CA PRO A 492 5.60 -39.84 28.34
C PRO A 492 6.91 -39.06 28.20
N THR A 493 6.89 -37.88 28.81
CA THR A 493 7.97 -36.91 29.00
C THR A 493 9.21 -37.50 29.68
N GLU A 494 10.40 -37.26 29.11
CA GLU A 494 11.65 -37.19 29.87
C GLU A 494 12.45 -35.93 29.51
N THR A 495 13.04 -35.31 30.54
CA THR A 495 13.83 -34.07 30.44
C THR A 495 15.31 -34.38 30.64
N PRO A 496 16.21 -34.02 29.71
CA PRO A 496 17.65 -34.14 29.96
C PRO A 496 18.15 -32.92 30.77
N THR A 497 18.53 -33.16 32.01
CA THR A 497 19.34 -32.21 32.79
C THR A 497 20.81 -32.40 32.43
N THR A 498 21.51 -31.36 31.96
CA THR A 498 22.97 -31.41 31.76
C THR A 498 23.71 -30.84 32.95
N THR A 499 24.33 -31.73 33.73
CA THR A 499 25.17 -31.40 34.88
C THR A 499 26.52 -30.82 34.44
N VAL A 500 26.96 -29.73 35.08
CA VAL A 500 28.31 -29.19 34.94
C VAL A 500 29.27 -29.95 35.86
N GLN A 501 30.40 -30.41 35.32
CA GLN A 501 31.58 -30.76 36.11
C GLN A 501 32.85 -30.31 35.38
N GLY A 502 33.79 -29.71 36.10
CA GLY A 502 34.94 -29.04 35.49
C GLY A 502 36.29 -29.41 36.11
N THR A 503 37.34 -29.13 35.34
CA THR A 503 38.78 -29.18 35.67
C THR A 503 39.49 -28.22 34.71
N GLY A 504 40.43 -27.33 35.05
CA GLY A 504 40.94 -26.89 36.35
C GLY A 504 42.29 -26.16 36.18
N SER A 505 42.44 -24.93 36.73
CA SER A 505 43.67 -24.10 36.82
C SER A 505 44.25 -23.57 35.47
N SER A 506 44.82 -22.37 35.31
CA SER A 506 45.31 -21.31 36.25
C SER A 506 45.17 -19.92 35.56
N GLY A 507 45.30 -18.73 36.19
CA GLY A 507 45.50 -18.41 37.62
C GLY A 507 46.56 -17.32 37.90
N VAL A 508 46.35 -16.05 37.50
CA VAL A 508 47.20 -14.89 37.91
C VAL A 508 46.35 -13.67 38.30
N THR A 509 46.69 -13.04 39.43
CA THR A 509 46.08 -11.84 40.03
C THR A 509 47.04 -10.64 40.06
N THR A 510 46.52 -9.41 39.90
CA THR A 510 46.98 -8.15 40.56
C THR A 510 45.92 -7.07 40.30
N GLN A 511 45.16 -6.60 41.31
CA GLN A 511 45.46 -5.52 42.27
C GLN A 511 45.73 -4.13 41.66
N ALA A 512 44.92 -3.16 42.09
CA ALA A 512 45.12 -1.72 41.92
C ALA A 512 45.90 -1.11 43.11
N PRO A 513 46.49 0.08 42.94
CA PRO A 513 46.78 0.98 44.07
C PRO A 513 46.14 2.37 43.91
N ALA A 514 46.18 3.15 44.99
CA ALA A 514 45.40 4.36 45.21
C ALA A 514 46.15 5.68 44.94
N SER A 515 45.40 6.77 45.11
CA SER A 515 45.77 8.19 45.04
C SER A 515 46.96 8.64 45.90
N THR A 516 47.69 9.67 45.43
CA THR A 516 48.33 10.70 46.30
C THR A 516 48.38 12.08 45.66
N THR A 517 48.32 13.10 46.53
CA THR A 517 48.19 14.54 46.29
C THR A 517 49.52 15.26 45.97
N ALA A 518 49.49 16.35 45.19
CA ALA A 518 50.43 17.47 45.34
C ALA A 518 49.92 18.79 44.70
N THR A 519 49.77 19.84 45.51
CA THR A 519 49.73 21.26 45.08
C THR A 519 51.17 21.81 45.10
N PRO A 520 51.52 22.95 44.44
CA PRO A 520 51.29 24.25 45.10
C PRO A 520 51.14 25.52 44.21
N SER A 521 50.71 26.60 44.88
CA SER A 521 51.15 28.00 44.67
C SER A 521 50.62 28.86 43.49
N GLY A 522 49.75 29.82 43.85
CA GLY A 522 50.11 31.25 43.73
C GLY A 522 49.21 32.15 42.88
N GLY A 523 48.94 33.38 43.35
CA GLY A 523 48.66 34.51 42.44
C GLY A 523 47.26 35.15 42.46
N ASN A 524 46.85 35.69 43.60
CA ASN A 524 46.01 36.89 43.80
C ASN A 524 45.45 37.66 42.56
N GLY A 525 44.12 37.84 42.50
CA GLY A 525 43.50 39.12 42.12
C GLY A 525 42.53 39.16 40.91
N GLY A 526 41.38 39.83 41.10
CA GLY A 526 40.65 40.53 40.02
C GLY A 526 39.31 39.95 39.57
N ASN A 527 38.20 40.61 39.94
CA ASN A 527 36.93 40.50 39.22
C ASN A 527 37.07 41.19 37.83
N ASN A 528 36.71 40.53 36.73
CA ASN A 528 35.53 40.93 35.94
C ASN A 528 35.17 39.93 34.82
N GLN A 529 33.91 40.02 34.38
CA GLN A 529 33.27 39.54 33.13
C GLN A 529 34.14 38.93 32.01
N GLY A 530 33.66 37.82 31.41
CA GLY A 530 33.97 37.48 30.00
C GLY A 530 33.90 36.00 29.58
N ASP A 531 32.89 35.68 28.76
CA ASP A 531 32.89 34.75 27.62
C ASP A 531 33.06 33.21 27.68
N HIS A 532 32.27 32.59 26.79
CA HIS A 532 32.42 31.33 26.02
C HIS A 532 32.66 29.97 26.71
N HIS A 533 31.82 28.98 26.32
CA HIS A 533 32.15 27.78 25.50
C HIS A 533 30.79 27.12 25.11
N GLN A 534 30.45 26.85 23.85
CA GLN A 534 30.93 25.81 22.91
C GLN A 534 30.47 24.36 23.19
N ASN A 535 30.17 23.66 22.09
CA ASN A 535 29.70 22.27 21.95
C ASN A 535 30.59 21.25 22.70
N GLU A 536 30.18 20.03 23.03
CA GLU A 536 29.87 18.92 22.09
C GLU A 536 29.18 17.71 22.78
N HIS A 537 28.62 16.81 21.94
CA HIS A 537 28.41 15.36 22.10
C HIS A 537 28.48 14.72 23.51
N GLN A 538 27.52 13.88 23.93
CA GLN A 538 27.29 12.56 23.31
C GLN A 538 25.94 11.93 23.73
N GLN A 539 25.32 11.17 22.80
CA GLN A 539 24.23 10.23 23.11
C GLN A 539 24.83 8.86 23.47
N ASN A 540 24.35 8.21 24.53
CA ASN A 540 23.86 6.81 24.51
C ASN A 540 23.44 6.30 25.90
N GLU A 541 22.71 5.18 25.90
CA GLU A 541 22.20 4.43 27.06
C GLU A 541 21.12 5.17 27.89
N GLN A 542 19.85 4.76 27.91
CA GLN A 542 19.40 3.46 28.40
C GLN A 542 18.10 2.98 27.75
N GLN A 543 18.09 1.71 27.31
CA GLN A 543 16.87 0.94 27.16
C GLN A 543 16.43 0.35 28.52
N GLN A 544 15.18 -0.11 28.57
CA GLN A 544 14.57 -0.96 29.61
C GLN A 544 14.22 -0.30 30.97
N GLN A 545 12.95 0.08 31.08
CA GLN A 545 12.05 -0.56 32.05
C GLN A 545 10.58 -0.33 31.70
N GLN A 546 9.83 -1.41 31.43
CA GLN A 546 8.37 -1.41 31.40
C GLN A 546 7.85 -1.91 32.75
N GLN A 547 6.96 -1.15 33.40
CA GLN A 547 6.01 -1.73 34.36
C GLN A 547 4.73 -0.85 34.50
N GLN A 548 3.64 -1.42 33.98
CA GLN A 548 2.23 -1.35 34.42
C GLN A 548 1.74 -0.16 35.28
N HIS A 549 0.82 0.65 34.74
CA HIS A 549 -0.60 0.73 35.15
C HIS A 549 -1.42 1.63 34.19
N PRO A 550 -2.77 1.58 34.17
CA PRO A 550 -3.55 1.98 33.00
C PRO A 550 -4.12 3.41 33.04
N SER A 551 -4.01 4.12 31.92
CA SER A 551 -4.84 5.29 31.61
C SER A 551 -5.01 5.44 30.09
N GLN A 552 -6.27 5.57 29.66
CA GLN A 552 -6.76 6.06 28.36
C GLN A 552 -5.69 6.27 27.26
N ARG A 553 -5.57 5.32 26.33
CA ARG A 553 -4.89 5.55 25.05
C ARG A 553 -5.91 5.84 23.96
N THR A 554 -5.85 7.04 23.40
CA THR A 554 -6.41 7.34 22.09
C THR A 554 -5.71 6.45 21.05
N SER A 555 -6.48 5.65 20.32
CA SER A 555 -5.98 4.80 19.24
C SER A 555 -5.79 5.61 17.97
N THR A 556 -4.71 6.39 17.88
CA THR A 556 -4.26 6.92 16.59
C THR A 556 -3.73 5.77 15.74
N SER A 557 -4.29 5.60 14.54
CA SER A 557 -3.85 4.60 13.55
C SER A 557 -2.33 4.64 13.35
N TRP A 558 -1.71 3.47 13.31
CA TRP A 558 -0.26 3.33 13.26
C TRP A 558 0.34 3.74 11.91
N PHE A 559 -0.49 3.96 10.88
CA PHE A 559 -0.06 4.29 9.51
C PHE A 559 -0.07 5.79 9.17
N HIS A 560 -0.71 6.64 9.97
CA HIS A 560 -0.76 8.10 9.70
C HIS A 560 0.50 8.87 10.16
N TRP A 561 1.54 8.18 10.64
CA TRP A 561 2.70 8.77 11.35
C TRP A 561 4.07 8.14 10.99
N TRP A 562 4.16 7.40 9.88
CA TRP A 562 5.41 6.84 9.35
C TRP A 562 5.60 7.17 7.89
#